data_AF-K0VRV0-F1
#
_entry.id   AF-K0VRV0-F1
#
_cell.length_a   1.000
_cell.length_b   1.000
_cell.length_c   1.000
_cell.angle_alpha   90.00
_cell.angle_beta   90.00
_cell.angle_gamma   90.00
#
_symmetry.space_group_name_H-M   'P 1'
#
loop_
_entity.id
_entity.type
_entity.pdbx_description
1 polymer ?
#
loop_
_entity_poly.entity_id
_entity_poly.type
_entity_poly.pdbx_seq_one_letter_code
_entity_poly.pdbx_strand_id
1 'polypeptide(L)' 'MSWLTAEEALAELGTKPQTLYANVSRGRIRAKPDPVDPRRSLYQAADVQRLAERHAGRRKAETV' A
#
# COMPACT_ATOMS: atom_id res chain seq x y z
N MET A 1 15.17 2.08 -2.92
CA MET A 1 13.72 2.12 -3.25
C MET A 1 13.21 0.69 -3.31
N SER A 2 12.73 0.19 -2.18
CA SER A 2 12.19 -1.16 -2.04
C SER A 2 10.80 -1.29 -2.65
N TRP A 3 10.50 -2.49 -3.15
CA TRP A 3 9.21 -2.88 -3.69
C TRP A 3 8.67 -4.02 -2.84
N LEU A 4 7.37 -4.00 -2.54
CA LEU A 4 6.66 -4.93 -1.67
C LEU A 4 5.70 -5.77 -2.51
N THR A 5 5.50 -7.02 -2.10
CA THR A 5 4.37 -7.82 -2.54
C THR A 5 3.05 -7.25 -2.04
N ALA A 6 1.92 -7.74 -2.55
CA ALA A 6 0.60 -7.36 -2.04
C ALA A 6 0.46 -7.68 -0.54
N GLU A 7 0.97 -8.82 -0.10
CA GLU A 7 0.90 -9.28 1.29
C GLU A 7 1.67 -8.35 2.23
N GLU A 8 2.91 -8.01 1.88
CA GLU A 8 3.74 -7.08 2.65
C GLU A 8 3.12 -5.68 2.68
N ALA A 9 2.64 -5.17 1.53
CA ALA A 9 1.99 -3.87 1.47
C ALA A 9 0.72 -3.80 2.34
N LEU A 10 -0.04 -4.89 2.42
CA LEU A 10 -1.23 -4.97 3.27
C LEU A 10 -0.88 -5.05 4.75
N ALA A 11 0.16 -5.78 5.10
CA ALA A 11 0.68 -5.85 6.47
C ALA A 11 1.10 -4.45 6.95
N GLU A 12 1.83 -3.70 6.12
CA GLU A 12 2.25 -2.33 6.41
C GLU A 12 1.07 -1.35 6.50
N LEU A 13 0.11 -1.43 5.57
CA LEU A 13 -1.07 -0.58 5.62
C LEU A 13 -2.00 -0.92 6.80
N GLY A 14 -2.03 -2.18 7.23
CA GLY A 14 -3.01 -2.70 8.17
C GLY A 14 -4.45 -2.59 7.65
N THR A 15 -4.64 -2.74 6.33
CA THR A 15 -5.94 -2.59 5.65
C THR A 15 -6.24 -3.77 4.73
N LYS A 16 -7.45 -3.77 4.16
CA LYS A 16 -7.89 -4.81 3.22
C LYS A 16 -7.35 -4.57 1.79
N PRO A 17 -7.21 -5.63 0.96
CA PRO A 17 -6.77 -5.54 -0.44
C PRO A 17 -7.46 -4.44 -1.26
N GLN A 18 -8.76 -4.23 -1.04
CA GLN A 18 -9.53 -3.19 -1.76
C GLN A 18 -8.94 -1.79 -1.55
N THR A 19 -8.40 -1.50 -0.36
CA THR A 19 -7.81 -0.19 -0.04
C THR A 19 -6.47 -0.03 -0.75
N LEU A 20 -5.63 -1.07 -0.76
CA LEU A 20 -4.39 -1.09 -1.52
C LEU A 20 -4.66 -0.80 -3.01
N TYR A 21 -5.54 -1.58 -3.63
CA TYR A 21 -5.85 -1.44 -5.06
C TYR A 21 -6.50 -0.10 -5.41
N ALA A 22 -7.34 0.44 -4.53
CA ALA A 22 -7.93 1.75 -4.74
C ALA A 22 -6.87 2.87 -4.64
N ASN A 23 -5.84 2.74 -3.80
CA ASN A 23 -4.75 3.72 -3.74
C ASN A 23 -3.83 3.61 -4.96
N VAL A 24 -3.63 2.41 -5.49
CA VAL A 24 -2.91 2.18 -6.76
C VAL A 24 -3.66 2.79 -7.94
N SER A 25 -4.96 2.49 -8.08
CA SER A 25 -5.81 3.05 -9.15
C SER A 25 -5.87 4.57 -9.12
N ARG A 26 -5.80 5.18 -7.92
CA ARG A 26 -5.72 6.64 -7.73
C ARG A 26 -4.32 7.24 -7.89
N GLY A 27 -3.31 6.43 -8.24
CA GLY A 27 -1.92 6.85 -8.42
C GLY A 27 -1.17 7.24 -7.14
N ARG A 28 -1.71 6.90 -5.96
CA ARG A 28 -1.09 7.20 -4.66
C ARG A 28 -0.01 6.20 -4.28
N ILE A 29 -0.13 4.96 -4.76
CA ILE A 29 0.89 3.92 -4.64
C ILE A 29 1.31 3.53 -6.06
N ARG A 30 2.60 3.63 -6.35
CA ARG A 30 3.13 3.10 -7.60
C ARG A 30 3.12 1.58 -7.55
N ALA A 31 2.60 0.96 -8.60
CA ALA A 31 2.67 -0.47 -8.82
C ALA A 31 3.46 -0.78 -10.09
N LYS A 32 4.10 -1.93 -10.13
CA LYS A 32 4.73 -2.48 -11.33
C LYS A 32 4.51 -3.99 -11.38
N PRO A 33 4.56 -4.63 -12.56
CA PRO A 33 4.60 -6.08 -12.65
C PRO A 33 5.83 -6.65 -11.93
N ASP A 34 5.66 -7.80 -11.29
CA ASP A 34 6.79 -8.55 -10.74
C ASP A 34 7.64 -9.15 -11.88
N PRO A 35 8.98 -8.97 -11.87
CA PRO A 35 9.84 -9.51 -12.92
C PRO A 35 9.93 -11.04 -12.93
N VAL A 36 9.57 -11.72 -11.82
CA VAL A 36 9.60 -13.18 -11.69
C VAL A 36 8.24 -13.81 -12.03
N ASP A 37 7.15 -13.14 -11.64
CA ASP A 37 5.78 -13.62 -11.92
C ASP A 37 4.89 -12.46 -12.44
N PRO A 38 4.65 -12.37 -13.76
CA PRO A 38 3.82 -11.30 -14.34
C PRO A 38 2.38 -11.25 -13.82
N ARG A 39 1.89 -12.31 -13.16
CA ARG A 39 0.57 -12.34 -12.52
C ARG A 39 0.54 -11.56 -11.20
N ARG A 40 1.70 -11.24 -10.64
CA ARG A 40 1.87 -10.49 -9.41
C ARG A 40 2.28 -9.06 -9.72
N SER A 41 1.80 -8.15 -8.89
CA SER A 41 2.24 -6.76 -8.89
C SER A 41 3.00 -6.46 -7.62
N LEU A 42 4.05 -5.66 -7.76
CA LEU A 42 4.84 -5.12 -6.68
C LEU A 42 4.48 -3.65 -6.45
N TYR A 43 4.50 -3.22 -5.20
CA TYR A 43 4.06 -1.92 -4.73
C TYR A 43 5.23 -1.16 -4.12
N GLN A 44 5.32 0.14 -4.37
CA GLN A 44 6.43 0.94 -3.87
C GLN A 44 6.32 1.11 -2.34
N ALA A 45 7.37 0.72 -1.61
CA ALA A 45 7.36 0.65 -0.14
C ALA A 45 7.19 2.02 0.56
N ALA A 46 7.86 3.06 0.08
CA ALA A 46 7.74 4.42 0.63
C ALA A 46 6.35 5.05 0.41
N ASP A 47 5.68 4.77 -0.71
CA ASP A 47 4.30 5.23 -0.94
C ASP A 47 3.32 4.52 0.02
N VAL A 48 3.52 3.22 0.21
CA VAL A 48 2.79 2.40 1.18
C VAL A 48 2.98 2.93 2.61
N GLN A 49 4.23 3.13 3.04
CA GLN A 49 4.55 3.61 4.39
C GLN A 49 3.96 5.01 4.64
N ARG A 50 4.10 5.94 3.68
CA ARG A 50 3.52 7.29 3.78
C ARG A 50 2.00 7.25 3.96
N LEU A 51 1.32 6.30 3.32
CA LEU A 51 -0.12 6.12 3.50
C LEU A 51 -0.46 5.50 4.86
N ALA A 52 0.30 4.50 5.31
CA ALA A 52 0.14 3.88 6.62
C ALA A 52 0.25 4.90 7.75
N GLU A 53 1.26 5.78 7.68
CA GLU A 53 1.48 6.88 8.64
C GLU A 53 0.28 7.85 8.68
N ARG A 54 -0.25 8.24 7.52
CA ARG A 54 -1.44 9.11 7.43
C ARG A 54 -2.70 8.44 7.99
N HIS A 55 -2.90 7.16 7.71
CA HIS A 55 -4.04 6.40 8.23
C HIS A 55 -3.95 6.20 9.75
N ALA A 56 -2.75 6.01 10.31
CA ALA A 56 -2.53 5.93 11.75
C ALA A 56 -2.88 7.26 12.45
N GLY A 57 -2.51 8.41 11.86
CA GLY A 57 -2.89 9.73 12.38
C GLY A 57 -4.41 9.98 12.37
N ARG A 58 -5.10 9.56 11.31
CA ARG A 58 -6.57 9.74 11.19
C ARG A 58 -7.36 8.86 12.17
N ARG A 59 -6.93 7.60 12.37
CA ARG A 59 -7.53 6.72 13.38
C ARG A 59 -7.43 7.27 14.81
N LYS A 60 -6.39 8.05 15.11
CA LYS A 60 -6.25 8.74 16.41
C LYS A 60 -7.16 9.98 16.54
N ALA A 61 -7.56 10.60 15.43
CA ALA A 61 -8.42 11.78 15.43
C ALA A 61 -9.92 11.43 15.43
N GLU A 62 -10.30 10.23 15.00
CA GLU A 62 -11.69 9.74 15.00
C GLU A 62 -12.15 9.21 16.38
N THR A 63 -11.42 9.53 17.46
CA THR A 63 -11.72 9.13 18.84
C THR A 63 -11.99 10.32 19.78
N VAL A 64 -12.69 11.35 19.28
CA VAL A 64 -13.20 12.48 20.08
C VAL A 64 -14.70 12.59 19.96
#